data_AF-A0A3C1XWY3-F1
#
_entry.id   AF-A0A3C1XWY3-F1
#
_cell.length_a   1.000
_cell.length_b   1.000
_cell.length_c   1.000
_cell.angle_alpha   90.00
_cell.angle_beta   90.00
_cell.angle_gamma   90.00
#
_symmetry.space_group_name_H-M   'P 1'
#
loop_
_entity.id
_entity.type
_entity.pdbx_description
1 polymer ?
#
loop_
_entity_poly.entity_id
_entity_poly.type
_entity_poly.pdbx_seq_one_letter_code
_entity_poly.pdbx_strand_id
1 'polypeptide(L)'
;MMSRMRPLVLAAGLLFAGYALAQPETFPAARARGELVVGVPYLAPPPAAGAKIRTPEGLDAAITEKLGASLKLPVRLVQLPAVDADRALKAGEVDLVLADRADGQPQTVAVQATGYAARPKAVIRTDTRMRKPADVQGRSVCMAEAATQAQALAQSWGATVRTYRVPSDA
;
A
#
# COMPACT_ATOMS: atom_id res chain seq x y z
N MET A 1 -77.68 -28.42 -26.01
CA MET A 1 -76.73 -29.46 -26.44
C MET A 1 -75.37 -28.82 -26.63
N MET A 2 -74.34 -29.44 -26.07
CA MET A 2 -72.99 -28.92 -25.80
C MET A 2 -72.21 -28.47 -27.05
N SER A 3 -71.40 -27.41 -26.92
CA SER A 3 -70.02 -27.37 -27.45
C SER A 3 -69.26 -26.16 -26.87
N ARG A 4 -68.45 -26.33 -25.81
CA ARG A 4 -66.99 -26.62 -25.78
C ARG A 4 -66.13 -25.36 -25.61
N MET A 5 -65.58 -25.23 -24.40
CA MET A 5 -64.49 -24.33 -23.99
C MET A 5 -63.25 -24.49 -24.87
N ARG A 6 -62.55 -23.38 -25.13
CA ARG A 6 -61.10 -23.37 -25.36
C ARG A 6 -60.45 -22.20 -24.58
N PRO A 7 -59.33 -22.44 -23.88
CA PRO A 7 -58.66 -21.47 -23.03
C PRO A 7 -57.75 -20.57 -23.87
N LEU A 8 -57.84 -19.26 -23.68
CA LEU A 8 -56.85 -18.31 -24.20
C LEU A 8 -55.77 -18.12 -23.12
N VAL A 9 -54.73 -18.94 -23.18
CA VAL A 9 -53.46 -18.68 -22.50
C VAL A 9 -52.56 -18.04 -23.54
N LEU A 10 -52.30 -16.74 -23.44
CA LEU A 10 -51.19 -16.10 -24.14
C LEU A 10 -50.31 -15.37 -23.14
N ALA A 11 -49.11 -15.94 -23.03
CA ALA A 11 -47.95 -15.50 -22.29
C ALA A 11 -47.64 -14.01 -22.45
N ALA A 12 -47.65 -13.27 -21.34
CA ALA A 12 -46.90 -12.03 -21.18
C ALA A 12 -45.71 -12.31 -20.25
N GLY A 13 -44.75 -13.09 -20.78
CA GLY A 13 -43.53 -13.46 -20.07
C GLY A 13 -42.38 -12.52 -20.40
N LEU A 14 -41.93 -11.79 -19.39
CA LEU A 14 -40.55 -11.33 -19.15
C LEU A 14 -39.77 -10.73 -20.32
N LEU A 15 -39.84 -9.40 -20.44
CA LEU A 15 -38.69 -8.58 -20.89
C LEU A 15 -38.16 -7.78 -19.69
N PHE A 16 -37.68 -8.47 -18.66
CA PHE A 16 -36.68 -7.86 -17.78
C PHE A 16 -35.36 -7.91 -18.54
N ALA A 17 -35.14 -6.92 -19.41
CA ALA A 17 -33.81 -6.61 -19.89
C ALA A 17 -32.96 -6.28 -18.66
N GLY A 18 -32.17 -7.25 -18.23
CA GLY A 18 -31.19 -7.08 -17.17
C GLY A 18 -30.22 -5.99 -17.59
N TYR A 19 -30.46 -4.77 -17.13
CA TYR A 19 -29.39 -3.79 -16.95
C TYR A 19 -28.50 -4.35 -15.85
N ALA A 20 -27.62 -5.29 -16.21
CA ALA A 20 -26.43 -5.54 -15.44
C ALA A 20 -25.68 -4.21 -15.45
N LEU A 21 -25.85 -3.43 -14.40
CA LEU A 21 -25.00 -2.28 -14.12
C LEU A 21 -23.58 -2.84 -14.07
N ALA A 22 -22.83 -2.67 -15.16
CA ALA A 22 -21.43 -2.99 -15.22
C ALA A 22 -20.80 -2.32 -14.01
N GLN A 23 -20.30 -3.15 -13.09
CA GLN A 23 -19.66 -2.63 -11.88
C GLN A 23 -18.51 -1.73 -12.34
N PRO A 24 -18.37 -0.52 -11.80
CA PRO A 24 -17.29 0.37 -12.19
C PRO A 24 -15.96 -0.39 -12.07
N GLU A 25 -15.26 -0.47 -13.19
CA GLU A 25 -14.06 -1.29 -13.30
C GLU A 25 -12.97 -0.67 -12.44
N THR A 26 -12.45 -1.43 -11.47
CA THR A 26 -11.39 -0.96 -10.59
C THR A 26 -10.08 -0.84 -11.35
N PHE A 27 -9.36 0.28 -11.16
CA PHE A 27 -8.08 0.55 -11.82
C PHE A 27 -8.12 0.42 -13.36
N PRO A 28 -8.95 1.20 -14.08
CA PRO A 28 -9.12 1.06 -15.53
C PRO A 28 -7.80 1.28 -16.29
N ALA A 29 -6.96 2.22 -15.85
CA ALA A 29 -5.65 2.46 -16.45
C ALA A 29 -4.70 1.25 -16.32
N ALA A 30 -4.67 0.63 -15.13
CA ALA A 30 -3.88 -0.58 -14.89
C ALA A 30 -4.34 -1.75 -15.75
N ARG A 31 -5.65 -1.91 -15.95
CA ARG A 31 -6.21 -2.98 -16.79
C ARG A 31 -5.94 -2.75 -18.27
N ALA A 32 -6.12 -1.52 -18.75
CA ALA A 32 -5.78 -1.16 -20.14
C ALA A 32 -4.30 -1.40 -20.45
N ARG A 33 -3.42 -1.13 -19.46
CA ARG A 33 -1.99 -1.39 -19.56
C ARG A 33 -1.61 -2.86 -19.31
N GLY A 34 -2.45 -3.63 -18.62
CA GLY A 34 -2.18 -5.01 -18.21
C GLY A 34 -1.23 -5.15 -17.01
N GLU A 35 -1.00 -4.08 -16.22
CA GLU A 35 -0.10 -4.07 -15.06
C GLU A 35 -0.52 -3.01 -14.03
N LEU A 36 -0.55 -3.37 -12.75
CA LEU A 36 -0.76 -2.45 -11.63
C LEU A 36 0.58 -1.87 -11.15
N VAL A 37 0.70 -0.54 -11.18
CA VAL A 37 1.90 0.19 -10.75
C VAL A 37 1.66 0.79 -9.38
N VAL A 38 2.45 0.39 -8.39
CA VAL A 38 2.25 0.78 -7.00
C VAL A 38 3.47 1.49 -6.44
N GLY A 39 3.24 2.71 -5.95
CA GLY A 39 4.22 3.48 -5.19
C GLY A 39 4.39 2.92 -3.78
N VAL A 40 5.63 2.68 -3.35
CA VAL A 40 5.98 2.22 -2.00
C VAL A 40 7.05 3.14 -1.40
N PRO A 41 7.05 3.36 -0.06
CA PRO A 41 7.97 4.32 0.56
C PRO A 41 9.44 3.91 0.41
N TYR A 42 9.70 2.60 0.37
CA TYR A 42 11.02 2.03 0.16
C TYR A 42 10.93 0.83 -0.77
N LEU A 43 11.80 0.79 -1.78
CA LEU A 43 11.94 -0.38 -2.67
C LEU A 43 13.34 -0.96 -2.45
N ALA A 44 13.39 -2.16 -1.86
CA ALA A 44 14.66 -2.82 -1.65
C ALA A 44 15.39 -3.05 -3.00
N PRO A 45 16.68 -2.69 -3.10
CA PRO A 45 17.42 -2.92 -4.33
C PRO A 45 17.54 -4.43 -4.62
N PRO A 46 17.63 -4.83 -5.90
CA PRO A 46 17.86 -6.22 -6.26
C PRO A 46 19.10 -6.80 -5.56
N PRO A 47 19.08 -8.08 -5.15
CA PRO A 47 20.26 -8.69 -4.55
C PRO A 47 21.47 -8.64 -5.49
N ALA A 48 22.61 -8.16 -4.99
CA ALA A 48 23.87 -8.20 -5.71
C ALA A 48 24.52 -9.59 -5.59
N ALA A 49 25.30 -9.99 -6.60
CA ALA A 49 26.06 -11.24 -6.55
C ALA A 49 26.99 -11.25 -5.32
N GLY A 50 26.96 -12.35 -4.55
CA GLY A 50 27.74 -12.49 -3.31
C GLY A 50 27.16 -11.76 -2.09
N ALA A 51 26.05 -11.01 -2.23
CA ALA A 51 25.36 -10.42 -1.09
C ALA A 51 24.59 -11.49 -0.31
N LYS A 52 24.49 -11.30 1.01
CA LYS A 52 23.57 -12.09 1.84
C LYS A 52 22.14 -11.76 1.44
N ILE A 53 21.39 -12.75 0.95
CA ILE A 53 19.96 -12.61 0.68
C ILE A 53 19.26 -12.36 2.02
N ARG A 54 18.48 -11.28 2.09
CA ARG A 54 17.72 -10.90 3.27
C ARG A 54 16.29 -10.63 2.85
N THR A 55 15.36 -10.98 3.73
CA THR A 55 13.96 -10.57 3.59
C THR A 55 13.90 -9.04 3.68
N PRO A 56 13.32 -8.35 2.68
CA PRO A 56 13.05 -6.92 2.78
C PRO A 56 12.25 -6.61 4.05
N GLU A 57 12.55 -5.48 4.68
CA GLU A 57 11.74 -4.96 5.78
C GLU A 57 10.38 -4.48 5.25
N GLY A 58 9.32 -4.66 6.04
CA GLY A 58 7.96 -4.22 5.69
C GLY A 58 7.09 -5.30 5.03
N LEU A 59 5.83 -4.93 4.79
CA LEU A 59 4.83 -5.80 4.16
C LEU A 59 4.43 -5.34 2.76
N ASP A 60 5.07 -4.29 2.24
CA ASP A 60 4.62 -3.58 1.05
C ASP A 60 4.56 -4.47 -0.18
N ALA A 61 5.63 -5.21 -0.44
CA ALA A 61 5.69 -6.16 -1.54
C ALA A 61 4.65 -7.27 -1.39
N ALA A 62 4.51 -7.86 -0.19
CA ALA A 62 3.58 -8.96 0.07
C ALA A 62 2.11 -8.54 -0.05
N ILE A 63 1.75 -7.38 0.49
CA ILE A 63 0.38 -6.83 0.39
C ILE A 63 0.07 -6.51 -1.07
N THR A 64 1.01 -5.90 -1.79
CA THR A 64 0.77 -5.52 -3.18
C THR A 64 0.70 -6.73 -4.10
N GLU A 65 1.56 -7.74 -3.90
CA GLU A 65 1.48 -9.02 -4.62
C GLU A 65 0.10 -9.68 -4.41
N LYS A 66 -0.39 -9.70 -3.17
CA LYS A 66 -1.72 -10.24 -2.86
C LYS A 66 -2.84 -9.45 -3.53
N LEU A 67 -2.72 -8.12 -3.59
CA LEU A 67 -3.65 -7.26 -4.30
C LEU A 67 -3.64 -7.53 -5.81
N GLY A 68 -2.46 -7.63 -6.42
CA GLY A 68 -2.29 -7.99 -7.83
C GLY A 68 -2.92 -9.32 -8.17
N ALA A 69 -2.67 -10.35 -7.35
CA ALA A 69 -3.28 -11.66 -7.49
C ALA A 69 -4.82 -11.61 -7.41
N SER A 70 -5.37 -10.82 -6.48
CA SER A 70 -6.82 -10.58 -6.36
C SER A 70 -7.39 -9.91 -7.61
N LEU A 71 -6.66 -8.97 -8.20
CA LEU A 71 -7.07 -8.23 -9.39
C LEU A 71 -6.77 -8.99 -10.70
N LYS A 72 -6.02 -10.09 -10.63
CA LYS A 72 -5.44 -10.82 -11.77
C LYS A 72 -4.58 -9.90 -12.66
N LEU A 73 -3.81 -9.01 -12.02
CA LEU A 73 -2.87 -8.13 -12.69
C LEU A 73 -1.45 -8.36 -12.13
N PRO A 74 -0.41 -8.40 -12.98
CA PRO A 74 0.95 -8.30 -12.51
C PRO A 74 1.17 -6.94 -11.82
N VAL A 75 2.14 -6.91 -10.90
CA VAL A 75 2.43 -5.75 -10.07
C VAL A 75 3.85 -5.28 -10.34
N ARG A 76 4.00 -3.98 -10.53
CA ARG A 76 5.28 -3.29 -10.55
C ARG A 76 5.36 -2.29 -9.42
N LEU A 77 6.38 -2.43 -8.58
CA LEU A 77 6.64 -1.50 -7.50
C LEU A 77 7.55 -0.37 -7.99
N VAL A 78 7.28 0.85 -7.54
CA VAL A 78 8.16 2.00 -7.71
C VAL A 78 8.40 2.66 -6.36
N GLN A 79 9.63 3.09 -6.09
CA GLN A 79 9.90 3.83 -4.87
C GLN A 79 9.32 5.24 -4.99
N LEU A 80 8.37 5.58 -4.14
CA LEU A 80 7.66 6.85 -4.14
C LEU A 80 7.32 7.26 -2.69
N PRO A 81 7.91 8.35 -2.17
CA PRO A 81 7.52 8.90 -0.88
C PRO A 81 6.04 9.29 -0.85
N ALA A 82 5.34 9.07 0.26
CA ALA A 82 3.91 9.36 0.37
C ALA A 82 3.56 10.83 0.04
N VAL A 83 4.44 11.79 0.37
CA VAL A 83 4.24 13.21 0.06
C VAL A 83 4.06 13.49 -1.44
N ASP A 84 4.57 12.62 -2.30
CA ASP A 84 4.49 12.74 -3.75
C ASP A 84 3.26 12.06 -4.36
N ALA A 85 2.41 11.42 -3.54
CA ALA A 85 1.29 10.62 -4.01
C ALA A 85 0.32 11.38 -4.91
N ASP A 86 -0.09 12.60 -4.53
CA ASP A 86 -1.04 13.41 -5.32
C ASP A 86 -0.52 13.70 -6.74
N ARG A 87 0.75 14.09 -6.86
CA ARG A 87 1.41 14.34 -8.15
C ARG A 87 1.44 13.06 -8.99
N ALA A 88 1.98 11.97 -8.42
CA ALA A 88 2.21 10.73 -9.14
C ALA A 88 0.90 10.06 -9.61
N LEU A 89 -0.14 10.10 -8.77
CA LEU A 89 -1.48 9.62 -9.12
C LEU A 89 -2.11 10.44 -10.26
N LYS A 90 -2.03 11.77 -10.18
CA LYS A 90 -2.57 12.66 -11.24
C LYS A 90 -1.82 12.51 -12.56
N ALA A 91 -0.51 12.30 -12.52
CA ALA A 91 0.32 12.08 -13.69
C ALA A 91 0.15 10.67 -14.29
N GLY A 92 -0.50 9.74 -13.57
CA GLY A 92 -0.61 8.34 -13.98
C GLY A 92 0.72 7.57 -13.90
N GLU A 93 1.68 8.08 -13.13
CA GLU A 93 2.96 7.40 -12.87
C GLU A 93 2.75 6.13 -12.02
N VAL A 94 1.74 6.17 -11.15
CA VAL A 94 1.29 5.07 -10.28
C VAL A 94 -0.25 5.02 -10.28
N ASP A 95 -0.81 3.84 -10.07
CA ASP A 95 -2.27 3.67 -9.90
C ASP A 95 -2.67 3.67 -8.42
N LEU A 96 -1.73 3.37 -7.53
CA LEU A 96 -1.92 3.28 -6.09
C LEU A 96 -0.61 3.65 -5.37
N VAL A 97 -0.72 4.24 -4.18
CA VAL A 97 0.42 4.44 -3.27
C VAL A 97 0.12 3.75 -1.96
N LEU A 98 1.04 2.90 -1.52
CA LEU A 98 1.06 2.36 -0.17
C LEU A 98 1.92 3.28 0.71
N ALA A 99 1.43 3.62 1.90
CA ALA A 99 2.11 4.52 2.81
C ALA A 99 1.91 4.10 4.27
N ASP A 100 2.95 4.29 5.09
CA ASP A 100 2.90 4.07 6.54
C ASP A 100 1.90 5.02 7.23
N ARG A 101 1.75 6.22 6.67
CA ARG A 101 0.83 7.27 7.12
C ARG A 101 0.31 8.03 5.91
N ALA A 102 -0.96 8.44 5.99
CA ALA A 102 -1.62 9.25 4.96
C ALA A 102 -1.99 10.66 5.46
N ASP A 103 -1.45 11.09 6.61
CA ASP A 103 -1.70 12.43 7.11
C ASP A 103 -1.14 13.48 6.15
N GLY A 104 -1.87 14.58 5.99
CA GLY A 104 -1.46 15.69 5.13
C GLY A 104 -1.70 15.46 3.64
N GLN A 105 -2.29 14.32 3.24
CA GLN A 105 -2.73 14.13 1.86
C GLN A 105 -3.88 15.10 1.51
N PRO A 106 -3.89 15.71 0.31
CA PRO A 106 -4.96 16.58 -0.12
C PRO A 106 -6.25 15.77 -0.34
N GLN A 107 -7.41 16.44 -0.30
CA GLN A 107 -8.71 15.81 -0.55
C GLN A 107 -8.85 15.17 -1.94
N THR A 108 -7.96 15.52 -2.87
CA THR A 108 -7.86 14.92 -4.20
C THR A 108 -7.32 13.49 -4.18
N VAL A 109 -6.70 13.06 -3.08
CA VAL A 109 -6.20 11.70 -2.89
C VAL A 109 -7.18 10.92 -2.02
N ALA A 110 -7.80 9.90 -2.58
CA ALA A 110 -8.61 8.97 -1.82
C ALA A 110 -7.71 8.10 -0.91
N VAL A 111 -7.98 8.11 0.39
CA VAL A 111 -7.22 7.35 1.39
C VAL A 111 -8.07 6.22 1.94
N GLN A 112 -7.55 5.00 1.87
CA GLN A 112 -8.16 3.81 2.47
C GLN A 112 -7.24 3.26 3.56
N ALA A 113 -7.74 3.15 4.79
CA ALA A 113 -7.01 2.51 5.87
C ALA A 113 -6.88 1.00 5.61
N THR A 114 -5.67 0.47 5.77
CA THR A 114 -5.37 -0.96 5.62
C THR A 114 -5.71 -1.78 6.87
N GLY A 115 -5.99 -1.11 8.00
CA GLY A 115 -6.13 -1.74 9.32
C GLY A 115 -4.80 -2.18 9.94
N TYR A 116 -3.68 -1.97 9.25
CA TYR A 116 -2.33 -2.25 9.73
C TYR A 116 -1.64 -0.96 10.17
N ALA A 117 -0.96 -0.98 11.31
CA ALA A 117 -0.15 0.13 11.79
C ALA A 117 1.12 -0.39 12.46
N ALA A 118 2.28 0.04 11.96
CA ALA A 118 3.54 -0.19 12.64
C ALA A 118 3.62 0.67 13.93
N ARG A 119 4.28 0.11 14.95
CA ARG A 119 4.53 0.78 16.24
C ARG A 119 6.02 0.64 16.56
N PRO A 120 6.88 1.50 16.00
CA PRO A 120 8.33 1.42 16.21
C PRO A 120 8.68 1.42 17.70
N LYS A 121 9.63 0.56 18.08
CA LYS A 121 10.18 0.50 19.44
C LYS A 121 11.70 0.60 19.36
N ALA A 122 12.28 1.36 20.28
CA ALA A 122 13.72 1.41 20.42
C ALA A 122 14.23 0.12 21.05
N VAL A 123 15.26 -0.47 20.45
CA VAL A 123 16.05 -1.53 21.06
C VAL A 123 17.28 -0.87 21.68
N ILE A 124 17.36 -0.88 23.00
CA ILE A 124 18.40 -0.18 23.77
C ILE A 124 19.05 -1.12 24.78
N ARG A 125 20.31 -0.85 25.12
CA ARG A 125 20.98 -1.57 26.20
C ARG A 125 20.32 -1.25 27.54
N THR A 126 20.26 -2.27 28.39
CA THR A 126 19.60 -2.21 29.72
C THR A 126 20.35 -1.32 30.72
N ASP A 127 21.65 -1.08 30.51
CA ASP A 127 22.52 -0.25 31.35
C ASP A 127 22.37 1.27 31.06
N THR A 128 21.51 1.66 30.13
CA THR A 128 21.21 3.06 29.83
C THR A 128 20.09 3.59 30.74
N ARG A 129 20.05 4.91 30.94
CA ARG A 129 18.93 5.59 31.63
C ARG A 129 17.78 6.01 30.70
N MET A 130 17.85 5.64 29.41
CA MET A 130 16.83 6.02 28.42
C MET A 130 15.54 5.25 28.67
N ARG A 131 14.44 5.95 28.96
CA ARG A 131 13.13 5.38 29.28
C ARG A 131 11.98 6.08 28.56
N LYS A 132 12.19 7.29 28.04
CA LYS A 132 11.17 8.08 27.35
C LYS A 132 11.68 8.61 26.01
N PRO A 133 10.77 8.92 25.05
CA PRO A 133 11.10 9.54 23.79
C PRO A 133 12.12 10.69 23.85
N ALA A 134 11.94 11.64 24.76
CA ALA A 134 12.81 12.81 24.87
C ALA A 134 14.28 12.47 25.19
N ASP A 135 14.58 11.27 25.66
CA ASP A 135 15.95 10.89 26.04
C ASP A 135 16.88 10.71 24.83
N VAL A 136 16.33 10.65 23.60
CA VAL A 136 17.12 10.57 22.35
C VAL A 136 17.51 11.94 21.79
N GLN A 137 17.06 13.04 22.40
CA GLN A 137 17.38 14.39 21.92
C GLN A 137 18.90 14.62 21.88
N GLY A 138 19.41 15.04 20.72
CA GLY A 138 20.84 15.25 20.49
C GLY A 138 21.68 13.97 20.40
N ARG A 139 21.05 12.77 20.43
CA ARG A 139 21.74 11.48 20.30
C ARG A 139 21.66 10.96 18.87
N SER A 140 22.64 10.13 18.48
CA SER A 140 22.55 9.35 17.25
C SER A 140 21.70 8.10 17.46
N VAL A 141 20.82 7.78 16.51
CA VAL A 141 20.00 6.56 16.49
C VAL A 141 20.20 5.86 15.15
N CYS A 142 20.63 4.60 15.20
CA CYS A 142 20.81 3.77 14.01
C CYS A 142 19.48 3.18 13.55
N MET A 143 19.18 3.27 12.26
CA MET A 143 17.93 2.74 11.68
C MET A 143 18.18 2.17 10.30
N ALA A 144 17.33 1.24 9.87
CA ALA A 144 17.31 0.78 8.49
C ALA A 144 16.78 1.87 7.56
N GLU A 145 17.28 1.91 6.32
CA GLU A 145 16.77 2.77 5.24
C GLU A 145 15.27 2.58 5.01
N ALA A 146 14.78 1.34 5.13
CA ALA A 146 13.38 0.98 4.97
C ALA A 146 12.46 1.47 6.10
N ALA A 147 13.01 1.80 7.29
CA ALA A 147 12.23 2.14 8.47
C ALA A 147 11.74 3.60 8.46
N THR A 148 11.16 4.07 7.35
CA THR A 148 10.82 5.48 7.08
C THR A 148 9.97 6.11 8.18
N GLN A 149 8.94 5.42 8.67
CA GLN A 149 8.13 5.90 9.78
C GLN A 149 8.92 6.03 11.09
N ALA A 150 9.80 5.06 11.39
CA ALA A 150 10.61 5.09 12.61
C ALA A 150 11.63 6.22 12.56
N GLN A 151 12.22 6.49 11.40
CA GLN A 151 13.14 7.60 11.17
C GLN A 151 12.45 8.95 11.43
N ALA A 152 11.29 9.17 10.83
CA ALA A 152 10.51 10.39 11.03
C ALA A 152 10.12 10.57 12.51
N LEU A 153 9.74 9.48 13.19
CA LEU A 153 9.42 9.52 14.62
C LEU A 153 10.64 9.90 15.48
N ALA A 154 11.80 9.30 15.23
CA ALA A 154 13.03 9.62 15.96
C ALA A 154 13.48 11.07 15.72
N GLN A 155 13.39 11.57 14.48
CA GLN A 155 13.65 12.97 14.14
C GLN A 155 12.71 13.92 14.89
N SER A 156 11.43 13.57 15.00
CA SER A 156 10.45 14.37 15.77
C SER A 156 10.78 14.49 17.27
N TRP A 157 11.59 13.56 17.81
CA TRP A 157 12.10 13.58 19.18
C TRP A 157 13.49 14.24 19.31
N GLY A 158 14.02 14.80 18.23
CA GLY A 158 15.31 15.48 18.20
C GLY A 158 16.53 14.56 18.11
N ALA A 159 16.36 13.31 17.69
CA ALA A 159 17.48 12.42 17.39
C ALA A 159 18.16 12.77 16.07
N THR A 160 19.46 12.50 15.97
CA THR A 160 20.19 12.45 14.71
C THR A 160 20.10 11.03 14.14
N VAL A 161 19.31 10.84 13.09
CA VAL A 161 19.15 9.52 12.46
C VAL A 161 20.37 9.18 11.62
N ARG A 162 20.93 7.99 11.83
CA ARG A 162 21.94 7.37 10.97
C ARG A 162 21.34 6.17 10.28
N THR A 163 21.24 6.23 8.96
CA THR A 163 20.65 5.16 8.16
C THR A 163 21.69 4.13 7.74
N TYR A 164 21.28 2.88 7.78
CA TYR A 164 22.02 1.72 7.27
C TYR A 164 21.11 0.92 6.37
N ARG A 165 21.65 0.18 5.41
CA ARG A 165 20.82 -0.64 4.50
C ARG A 165 19.90 -1.59 5.26
N VAL A 166 20.43 -2.24 6.30
CA VAL A 166 19.68 -3.12 7.19
C VAL A 166 20.09 -2.88 8.66
N PRO A 167 19.23 -3.21 9.64
CA PRO A 167 19.54 -2.97 11.06
C PRO A 167 20.82 -3.64 11.56
N SER A 168 21.22 -4.77 10.94
CA SER A 168 22.41 -5.53 11.31
C SER A 168 23.74 -4.88 10.92
N ASP A 169 23.70 -3.85 10.07
CA ASP A 169 24.90 -3.17 9.58
C ASP A 169 25.30 -1.98 10.49
N ALA A 170 24.50 -1.73 11.54
CA ALA A 170 24.61 -0.61 12.47
C ALA A 170 25.60 -0.82 13.63
#